data_AF-A0A2V6F9Y5-F1
#
_entry.id   AF-A0A2V6F9Y5-F1
#
_cell.length_a   1.000
_cell.length_b   1.000
_cell.length_c   1.000
_cell.angle_alpha   90.00
_cell.angle_beta   90.00
_cell.angle_gamma   90.00
#
_symmetry.space_group_name_H-M   'P 1'
#
loop_
_entity.id
_entity.type
_entity.pdbx_description
1 polymer ?
#
loop_
_entity_poly.entity_id
_entity_poly.type
_entity_poly.pdbx_seq_one_letter_code
_entity_poly.pdbx_strand_id
1 'polypeptide(L)'
;MYGLHFLKDFDAPFAMQQYELARKHLLRPVLGLVAVREFPEGVKETPDVDSGPVLFGFGPSASGFGIAATAINGEESTAWQLAKASAMVGAPVLKNGELRYTIMPPVGQAVILFGKTCLMKAPD
;
A
#
# COMPACT_ATOMS: atom_id res chain seq x y z
N MET A 1 -7.60 0.43 2.65
CA MET A 1 -7.10 -0.36 1.50
C MET A 1 -7.04 -1.87 1.75
N TYR A 2 -6.59 -2.33 2.92
CA TYR A 2 -6.36 -3.78 3.17
C TYR A 2 -7.58 -4.67 2.90
N GLY A 3 -8.77 -4.26 3.36
CA GLY A 3 -10.02 -5.01 3.13
C GLY A 3 -10.37 -5.22 1.65
N LEU A 4 -9.93 -4.34 0.74
CA LEU A 4 -10.18 -4.49 -0.71
C LEU A 4 -9.50 -5.73 -1.29
N HIS A 5 -8.40 -6.18 -0.66
CA HIS A 5 -7.74 -7.39 -1.08
C HIS A 5 -8.67 -8.60 -0.91
N PHE A 6 -9.09 -8.84 0.34
CA PHE A 6 -9.94 -9.99 0.68
C PHE A 6 -11.36 -9.86 0.16
N LEU A 7 -11.91 -8.64 0.06
CA LEU A 7 -13.26 -8.42 -0.44
C LEU A 7 -13.45 -8.98 -1.85
N LYS A 8 -12.38 -9.00 -2.65
CA LYS A 8 -12.42 -9.56 -4.01
C LYS A 8 -12.74 -11.06 -4.03
N ASP A 9 -12.36 -11.79 -2.98
CA ASP A 9 -12.64 -13.23 -2.85
C ASP A 9 -14.11 -13.52 -2.54
N PHE A 10 -14.85 -12.54 -1.99
CA PHE A 10 -16.25 -12.68 -1.61
C PHE A 10 -17.21 -12.01 -2.60
N ASP A 11 -16.87 -10.81 -3.07
CA ASP A 11 -17.69 -10.00 -3.97
C ASP A 11 -16.78 -9.14 -4.87
N ALA A 12 -16.32 -9.73 -5.97
CA ALA A 12 -15.42 -9.07 -6.90
C ALA A 12 -15.99 -7.79 -7.53
N PRO A 13 -17.27 -7.73 -7.98
CA PRO A 13 -17.88 -6.49 -8.45
C PRO A 13 -17.87 -5.37 -7.40
N PHE A 14 -18.27 -5.67 -6.15
CA PHE A 14 -18.28 -4.66 -5.09
C PHE A 14 -16.85 -4.24 -4.72
N ALA A 15 -15.89 -5.17 -4.64
CA ALA A 15 -14.49 -4.87 -4.40
C ALA A 15 -13.92 -3.90 -5.45
N MET A 16 -14.26 -4.10 -6.73
CA MET A 16 -13.84 -3.21 -7.81
C MET A 16 -14.44 -1.81 -7.66
N GLN A 17 -15.72 -1.71 -7.32
CA GLN A 17 -16.37 -0.40 -7.06
C GLN A 17 -15.69 0.34 -5.89
N GLN A 18 -15.38 -0.36 -4.81
CA GLN A 18 -14.70 0.24 -3.65
C GLN A 18 -13.25 0.61 -3.97
N TYR A 19 -12.57 -0.18 -4.80
CA TYR A 19 -11.23 0.15 -5.28
C TYR A 19 -11.24 1.44 -6.13
N GLU A 20 -12.19 1.60 -7.04
CA GLU A 20 -12.31 2.82 -7.85
C GLU A 20 -12.55 4.07 -6.98
N LEU A 21 -13.38 3.95 -5.94
CA LEU A 21 -13.56 5.03 -4.97
C LEU A 21 -12.26 5.33 -4.22
N ALA A 22 -11.57 4.31 -3.73
CA ALA A 22 -10.30 4.49 -3.03
C ALA A 22 -9.22 5.10 -3.93
N ARG A 23 -9.14 4.67 -5.19
CA ARG A 23 -8.25 5.23 -6.21
C ARG A 23 -8.52 6.71 -6.41
N LYS A 24 -9.79 7.10 -6.57
CA LYS A 24 -10.20 8.49 -6.75
C LYS A 24 -9.89 9.36 -5.52
N HIS A 25 -10.16 8.85 -4.32
CA HIS A 25 -10.18 9.68 -3.11
C HIS A 25 -8.91 9.59 -2.25
N LEU A 26 -8.13 8.52 -2.35
CA LEU A 26 -7.00 8.25 -1.47
C LEU A 26 -5.65 8.20 -2.19
N LEU A 27 -5.60 7.74 -3.44
CA LEU A 27 -4.33 7.68 -4.17
C LEU A 27 -3.96 9.07 -4.71
N ARG A 28 -2.71 9.50 -4.50
CA ARG A 28 -2.17 10.73 -5.07
C ARG A 28 -0.76 10.52 -5.60
N PRO A 29 -0.40 11.20 -6.72
CA PRO A 29 0.99 11.30 -7.11
C PRO A 29 1.76 12.15 -6.10
N VAL A 30 2.93 11.69 -5.68
CA VAL A 30 3.83 12.39 -4.75
C VAL A 30 5.27 12.20 -5.21
N LEU A 31 5.95 13.29 -5.55
CA LEU A 31 7.38 13.29 -5.97
C LEU A 31 7.71 12.25 -7.07
N GLY A 32 6.81 12.05 -8.04
CA GLY A 32 7.01 11.08 -9.14
C GLY A 32 6.70 9.61 -8.78
N LEU A 33 6.17 9.36 -7.58
CA LEU A 33 5.59 8.07 -7.16
C LEU A 33 4.12 8.25 -6.80
N VAL A 34 3.52 7.22 -6.19
CA VAL A 34 2.17 7.26 -5.63
C VAL A 34 2.24 7.03 -4.13
N ALA A 35 1.43 7.76 -3.37
CA ALA A 35 1.17 7.54 -1.95
C ALA A 35 -0.34 7.47 -1.69
N VAL A 36 -0.71 6.87 -0.57
CA VAL A 36 -2.12 6.73 -0.16
C VAL A 36 -2.38 7.65 1.03
N ARG A 37 -3.43 8.47 0.91
CA ARG A 37 -3.95 9.25 2.04
C ARG A 37 -4.55 8.33 3.09
N GLU A 38 -4.35 8.65 4.36
CA GLU A 38 -4.99 7.91 5.46
C GLU A 38 -6.51 8.15 5.45
N PHE A 39 -6.91 9.40 5.19
CA PHE A 39 -8.30 9.83 5.07
C PHE A 39 -8.53 10.61 3.77
N PRO A 40 -9.74 10.56 3.19
CA PRO A 40 -10.10 11.41 2.05
C PRO A 40 -9.89 12.89 2.37
N GLU A 41 -9.61 13.69 1.34
CA GLU A 41 -9.53 15.15 1.50
C GLU A 41 -10.83 15.73 2.05
N GLY A 42 -10.70 16.72 2.94
CA GLY A 42 -11.85 17.37 3.60
C GLY A 42 -12.45 16.57 4.77
N VAL A 43 -11.97 15.35 5.02
CA VAL A 43 -12.36 14.57 6.21
C VAL A 43 -11.42 14.90 7.37
N LYS A 44 -11.99 15.09 8.56
CA LYS A 44 -11.20 15.33 9.78
C LYS A 44 -10.33 14.10 10.06
N GLU A 45 -9.02 14.30 10.05
CA GLU A 45 -8.05 13.25 10.34
C GLU A 45 -8.13 12.83 11.81
N THR A 46 -8.21 11.52 12.04
CA THR A 46 -8.19 10.91 13.38
C THR A 46 -7.17 9.76 13.39
N PRO A 47 -5.88 10.05 13.15
CA PRO A 47 -4.86 9.02 13.11
C PRO A 47 -4.74 8.36 14.49
N ASP A 48 -4.56 7.04 14.49
CA ASP A 48 -4.28 6.26 15.68
C ASP A 48 -2.89 5.60 15.57
N VAL A 49 -2.58 4.72 16.51
CA VAL A 49 -1.29 4.03 16.58
C VAL A 49 -1.05 3.17 15.32
N ASP A 50 -2.10 2.65 14.69
CA ASP A 50 -2.01 1.72 13.56
C ASP A 50 -1.81 2.45 12.23
N SER A 51 -2.24 3.71 12.13
CA SER A 51 -1.95 4.58 10.98
C SER A 51 -0.44 4.87 10.82
N GLY A 52 0.31 4.80 11.91
CA GLY A 52 1.69 5.28 11.97
C GLY A 52 1.78 6.82 11.80
N PRO A 53 2.97 7.37 11.49
CA PRO A 53 3.12 8.80 11.31
C PRO A 53 2.44 9.26 10.00
N VAL A 54 1.22 9.79 10.12
CA VAL A 54 0.52 10.42 9.00
C VAL A 54 1.18 11.77 8.70
N LEU A 55 1.76 11.91 7.51
CA LEU A 55 2.50 13.11 7.08
C LEU A 55 1.81 13.74 5.88
N PHE A 56 1.40 15.01 6.00
CA PHE A 56 0.64 15.73 4.96
C PHE A 56 -0.63 14.99 4.49
N GLY A 57 -1.24 14.22 5.41
CA GLY A 57 -2.40 13.37 5.15
C GLY A 57 -2.09 12.01 4.53
N PHE A 58 -0.83 11.68 4.25
CA PHE A 58 -0.39 10.38 3.73
C PHE A 58 0.00 9.43 4.84
N GLY A 59 -0.56 8.21 4.79
CA GLY A 59 -0.33 7.16 5.77
C GLY A 59 0.65 6.10 5.26
N PRO A 60 1.73 5.76 5.99
CA PRO A 60 2.61 4.66 5.62
C PRO A 60 1.87 3.32 5.64
N SER A 61 1.02 3.08 6.64
CA SER A 61 0.17 1.89 6.73
C SER A 61 -0.83 1.83 5.56
N ALA A 62 -1.55 2.91 5.28
CA ALA A 62 -2.45 2.99 4.13
C ALA A 62 -1.73 2.71 2.79
N SER A 63 -0.51 3.23 2.63
CA SER A 63 0.31 3.02 1.43
C SER A 63 0.79 1.58 1.29
N GLY A 64 1.26 0.96 2.38
CA GLY A 64 1.66 -0.45 2.39
C GLY A 64 0.50 -1.38 2.03
N PHE A 65 -0.67 -1.18 2.65
CA PHE A 65 -1.87 -1.94 2.31
C PHE A 65 -2.39 -1.66 0.88
N GLY A 66 -2.07 -0.49 0.33
CA GLY A 66 -2.38 -0.13 -1.05
C GLY A 66 -1.68 -1.01 -2.08
N ILE A 67 -0.51 -1.60 -1.77
CA ILE A 67 0.27 -2.41 -2.72
C ILE A 67 -0.55 -3.61 -3.20
N ALA A 68 -1.04 -4.44 -2.27
CA ALA A 68 -1.82 -5.63 -2.61
C ALA A 68 -3.13 -5.26 -3.31
N ALA A 69 -3.84 -4.25 -2.79
CA ALA A 69 -5.13 -3.81 -3.33
C ALA A 69 -5.03 -3.26 -4.76
N THR A 70 -3.96 -2.54 -5.09
CA THR A 70 -3.72 -2.04 -6.46
C THR A 70 -3.29 -3.16 -7.40
N ALA A 71 -2.39 -4.05 -6.93
CA ALA A 71 -1.90 -5.17 -7.72
C ALA A 71 -3.04 -6.10 -8.18
N ILE A 72 -3.91 -6.55 -7.26
CA ILE A 72 -5.00 -7.48 -7.62
C ILE A 72 -6.08 -6.85 -8.49
N ASN A 73 -6.16 -5.51 -8.56
CA ASN A 73 -7.08 -4.79 -9.42
C ASN A 73 -6.47 -4.42 -10.78
N GLY A 74 -5.29 -4.98 -11.11
CA GLY A 74 -4.67 -4.84 -12.43
C GLY A 74 -3.85 -3.56 -12.61
N GLU A 75 -3.67 -2.76 -11.56
CA GLU A 75 -2.94 -1.50 -11.59
C GLU A 75 -1.46 -1.70 -11.19
N GLU A 76 -0.77 -2.56 -11.94
CA GLU A 76 0.57 -3.06 -11.59
C GLU A 76 1.61 -1.93 -11.47
N SER A 77 1.59 -0.95 -12.37
CA SER A 77 2.49 0.22 -12.32
C SER A 77 2.32 1.01 -11.02
N THR A 78 1.08 1.24 -10.60
CA THR A 78 0.73 1.94 -9.36
C THR A 78 1.18 1.13 -8.14
N ALA A 79 0.97 -0.19 -8.17
CA ALA A 79 1.39 -1.10 -7.11
C ALA A 79 2.92 -1.11 -6.95
N TRP A 80 3.69 -1.12 -8.05
CA TRP A 80 5.15 -0.99 -7.99
C TRP A 80 5.62 0.37 -7.47
N GLN A 81 4.92 1.46 -7.82
CA GLN A 81 5.23 2.78 -7.29
C GLN A 81 5.02 2.84 -5.77
N LEU A 82 3.92 2.27 -5.27
CA LEU A 82 3.65 2.16 -3.83
C LEU A 82 4.68 1.28 -3.13
N ALA A 83 5.08 0.15 -3.73
CA ALA A 83 6.10 -0.73 -3.20
C ALA A 83 7.48 -0.05 -3.11
N LYS A 84 7.84 0.75 -4.12
CA LYS A 84 9.08 1.56 -4.13
C LYS A 84 9.04 2.66 -3.07
N ALA A 85 7.94 3.42 -3.00
CA ALA A 85 7.75 4.45 -1.98
C ALA A 85 7.87 3.89 -0.55
N SER A 86 7.15 2.79 -0.28
CA SER A 86 7.18 2.11 1.02
C SER A 86 8.56 1.55 1.34
N ALA A 87 9.27 1.00 0.34
CA ALA A 87 10.63 0.51 0.52
C ALA A 87 11.60 1.63 0.91
N MET A 88 11.54 2.79 0.25
CA MET A 88 12.40 3.94 0.58
C MET A 88 12.15 4.47 1.99
N VAL A 89 10.87 4.58 2.40
CA VAL A 89 10.50 4.95 3.77
C VAL A 89 11.01 3.92 4.79
N GLY A 90 11.13 2.66 4.41
CA GLY A 90 11.64 1.59 5.27
C GLY A 90 13.17 1.52 5.41
N ALA A 91 13.94 2.33 4.69
CA ALA A 91 15.41 2.26 4.61
C ALA A 91 15.91 0.83 4.33
N PRO A 92 15.81 0.37 3.06
CA PRO A 92 16.04 -1.02 2.68
C PRO A 92 17.53 -1.35 2.72
N VAL A 93 17.87 -2.47 3.36
CA VAL A 93 19.22 -3.03 3.41
C VAL A 93 19.16 -4.47 2.95
N LEU A 94 19.88 -4.78 1.86
CA LEU A 94 20.06 -6.15 1.36
C LEU A 94 21.42 -6.68 1.85
N LYS A 95 21.39 -7.71 2.69
CA LYS A 95 22.62 -8.34 3.21
C LYS A 95 22.42 -9.85 3.26
N ASN A 96 23.39 -10.62 2.74
CA ASN A 96 23.36 -12.09 2.74
C ASN A 96 22.08 -12.69 2.13
N GLY A 97 21.53 -12.07 1.08
CA GLY A 97 20.27 -12.51 0.46
C GLY A 97 19.00 -12.13 1.23
N GLU A 98 19.12 -11.48 2.39
CA GLU A 98 17.99 -11.00 3.18
C GLU A 98 17.77 -9.50 2.98
N LEU A 99 16.56 -9.12 2.56
CA LEU A 99 16.12 -7.73 2.49
C LEU A 99 15.44 -7.34 3.81
N ARG A 100 15.98 -6.35 4.51
CA ARG A 100 15.39 -5.78 5.73
C ARG A 100 15.07 -4.31 5.56
N TYR A 101 13.96 -3.86 6.12
CA TYR A 101 13.60 -2.45 6.21
C TYR A 101 13.91 -1.96 7.62
N THR A 102 15.04 -1.27 7.79
CA THR A 102 15.67 -1.05 9.11
C THR A 102 14.92 -0.08 10.02
N ILE A 103 14.10 0.81 9.46
CA ILE A 103 13.28 1.78 10.22
C ILE A 103 11.78 1.46 10.19
N MET A 104 11.43 0.23 9.79
CA MET A 104 10.05 -0.22 9.67
C MET A 104 9.74 -1.35 10.67
N PRO A 105 8.62 -1.27 11.40
CA PRO A 105 8.23 -2.34 12.33
C PRO A 105 7.94 -3.66 11.58
N PRO A 106 8.06 -4.82 12.23
CA PRO A 106 7.85 -6.12 11.60
C PRO A 106 6.52 -6.25 10.84
N VAL A 107 5.44 -5.68 11.38
CA VAL A 107 4.13 -5.67 10.72
C VAL A 107 4.16 -4.93 9.37
N GLY A 108 4.85 -3.80 9.28
CA GLY A 108 5.01 -3.06 8.02
C GLY A 108 5.80 -3.86 6.98
N GLN A 109 6.84 -4.58 7.42
CA GLN A 109 7.62 -5.45 6.54
C GLN A 109 6.78 -6.61 6.00
N ALA A 110 5.95 -7.22 6.86
CA ALA A 110 5.03 -8.27 6.46
C ALA A 110 3.99 -7.77 5.44
N VAL A 111 3.45 -6.57 5.64
CA VAL A 111 2.50 -5.93 4.71
C VAL A 111 3.12 -5.69 3.34
N ILE A 112 4.35 -5.16 3.28
CA ILE A 112 5.05 -4.96 1.99
C ILE A 112 5.37 -6.30 1.34
N LEU A 113 5.85 -7.28 2.11
CA LEU A 113 6.13 -8.62 1.59
C LEU A 113 4.87 -9.24 0.99
N PHE A 114 3.75 -9.18 1.70
CA PHE A 114 2.45 -9.64 1.20
C PHE A 114 2.06 -8.93 -0.10
N GLY A 115 2.12 -7.60 -0.15
CA GLY A 115 1.85 -6.84 -1.36
C GLY A 115 2.73 -7.24 -2.55
N LYS A 116 4.01 -7.54 -2.31
CA LYS A 116 4.94 -8.03 -3.35
C LYS A 116 4.57 -9.42 -3.87
N THR A 117 3.99 -10.30 -3.05
CA THR A 117 3.50 -11.59 -3.56
C THR A 117 2.35 -11.45 -4.55
N CYS A 118 1.59 -10.35 -4.50
CA CYS A 118 0.57 -10.03 -5.49
C CYS A 118 1.14 -9.41 -6.78
N LEU A 119 2.38 -8.89 -6.73
CA LEU A 119 3.09 -8.30 -7.88
C LEU A 119 3.90 -9.33 -8.67
N MET A 120 4.47 -10.30 -7.96
CA MET A 120 5.31 -11.32 -8.56
C MET A 120 4.45 -12.48 -9.05
N LYS A 121 4.41 -12.71 -10.36
CA LYS A 121 3.90 -13.97 -10.90
C LYS A 121 4.92 -15.06 -10.62
N ALA A 122 4.47 -16.22 -10.15
CA ALA A 122 5.34 -17.38 -10.09
C ALA A 122 5.89 -17.64 -11.50
N PRO A 123 7.18 -17.99 -11.65
CA PRO A 123 7.66 -18.50 -12.93
C PRO A 123 6.86 -19.76 -13.28
N ASP A 124 6.44 -19.86 -14.55
CA ASP A 124 5.80 -21.04 -15.11
C ASP A 124 6.71 -22.28 -15.04
#